data_AF-A0A6U0ZYK3-F1
#
_entry.id   AF-A0A6U0ZYK3-F1
#
_cell.length_a   1.000
_cell.length_b   1.000
_cell.length_c   1.000
_cell.angle_alpha   90.00
_cell.angle_beta   90.00
_cell.angle_gamma   90.00
#
_symmetry.space_group_name_H-M   'P 1'
#
loop_
_entity.id
_entity.type
_entity.pdbx_description
1 polymer ?
#
loop_
_entity_poly.entity_id
_entity_poly.type
_entity_poly.pdbx_seq_one_letter_code
_entity_poly.pdbx_strand_id
1 'polypeptide(L)'
;MSSSLGPSFSILPTSMTRRASSWKEPAARAQVISWVMWQMGSGPYLGGGFGHFYNYAPVKIEYAVNRFTFETKRQFDVLNNQLKDGRPYLCGDEYTLADIMIWPWYGILALGKMYGDAKTFLDIEESYPHVMKWAHRIAAREPVVRGKKVNKTWGPKEGQLRERHARSDFDTRTEDKLNPDP
;
A
#
# COMPACT_ATOMS: atom_id res chain seq x y z
N MET A 1 45.83 -41.17 9.17
CA MET A 1 45.46 -40.63 7.83
C MET A 1 43.98 -40.89 7.63
N SER A 2 43.23 -39.80 7.48
CA SER A 2 41.91 -39.63 6.84
C SER A 2 40.91 -40.80 6.82
N SER A 3 39.80 -40.66 7.54
CA SER A 3 38.51 -41.23 7.14
C SER A 3 37.51 -40.08 6.93
N SER A 4 37.10 -39.90 5.68
CA SER A 4 36.31 -38.80 5.15
C SER A 4 34.89 -38.73 5.72
N LEU A 5 34.51 -37.56 6.20
CA LEU A 5 33.12 -37.15 6.42
C LEU A 5 32.42 -36.98 5.06
N GLY A 6 31.40 -37.79 4.79
CA GLY A 6 30.47 -37.55 3.68
C GLY A 6 29.43 -36.47 4.04
N PRO A 7 28.91 -35.71 3.07
CA PRO A 7 27.99 -34.62 3.36
C PRO A 7 26.60 -35.15 3.72
N SER A 8 26.15 -34.86 4.94
CA SER A 8 24.78 -35.06 5.39
C SER A 8 23.86 -34.09 4.64
N PHE A 9 23.18 -34.56 3.60
CA PHE A 9 22.11 -33.82 2.95
C PHE A 9 20.91 -33.73 3.90
N SER A 10 20.74 -32.55 4.51
CA SER A 10 19.52 -32.18 5.25
C SER A 10 18.34 -32.12 4.28
N ILE A 11 17.50 -33.16 4.29
CA ILE A 11 16.18 -33.13 3.64
C ILE A 11 15.30 -32.17 4.45
N LEU A 12 15.10 -30.96 3.93
CA LEU A 12 14.08 -30.05 4.47
C LEU A 12 12.71 -30.72 4.29
N PRO A 13 11.85 -30.75 5.34
CA PRO A 13 10.55 -31.38 5.23
C PRO A 13 9.66 -30.61 4.24
N THR A 14 9.27 -31.31 3.18
CA THR A 14 8.29 -30.91 2.17
C THR A 14 6.88 -30.86 2.78
N SER A 15 6.60 -29.89 3.64
CA SER A 15 5.23 -29.59 4.07
C SER A 15 4.92 -28.09 3.92
N MET A 16 5.19 -27.54 2.73
CA MET A 16 4.35 -26.47 2.21
C MET A 16 3.03 -27.09 1.72
N THR A 17 2.19 -27.54 2.66
CA THR A 17 0.76 -27.65 2.38
C THR A 17 0.32 -26.26 1.95
N ARG A 18 0.01 -26.13 0.65
CA ARG A 18 -0.59 -24.94 0.05
C ARG A 18 -1.85 -24.64 0.87
N ARG A 19 -1.78 -23.71 1.84
CA ARG A 19 -2.95 -23.28 2.62
C ARG A 19 -4.01 -22.91 1.58
N ALA A 20 -5.14 -23.60 1.60
CA ALA A 20 -6.26 -23.22 0.76
C ALA A 20 -6.54 -21.74 1.06
N SER A 21 -6.47 -20.87 0.04
CA SER A 21 -6.63 -19.43 0.24
C SER A 21 -7.96 -19.19 0.95
N SER A 22 -7.94 -18.51 2.10
CA SER A 22 -9.15 -18.22 2.87
C SER A 22 -10.25 -17.57 2.02
N TRP A 23 -9.85 -16.87 0.95
CA TRP A 23 -10.71 -16.29 -0.09
C TRP A 23 -11.76 -17.24 -0.72
N LYS A 24 -11.53 -18.55 -0.71
CA LYS A 24 -12.52 -19.49 -1.28
C LYS A 24 -13.72 -19.68 -0.36
N GLU A 25 -13.58 -19.39 0.93
CA GLU A 25 -14.67 -19.45 1.89
C GLU A 25 -15.64 -18.28 1.67
N PRO A 26 -16.96 -18.52 1.54
CA PRO A 26 -17.94 -17.48 1.24
C PRO A 26 -17.88 -16.29 2.22
N ALA A 27 -17.68 -16.55 3.52
CA ALA A 27 -17.60 -15.51 4.53
C ALA A 27 -16.37 -14.62 4.38
N ALA A 28 -15.18 -15.22 4.17
CA ALA A 28 -13.95 -14.46 3.96
C ALA A 28 -13.99 -13.65 2.66
N ARG A 29 -14.57 -14.24 1.59
CA ARG A 29 -14.81 -13.54 0.33
C ARG A 29 -15.73 -12.33 0.52
N ALA A 30 -16.84 -12.50 1.24
CA ALA A 30 -17.77 -11.42 1.52
C ALA A 30 -17.08 -10.26 2.26
N GLN A 31 -16.28 -10.58 3.28
CA GLN A 31 -15.54 -9.57 4.06
C GLN A 31 -14.62 -8.72 3.18
N VAL A 32 -13.87 -9.33 2.27
CA VAL A 32 -12.98 -8.54 1.41
C VAL A 32 -13.76 -7.75 0.39
N ILE A 33 -14.84 -8.29 -0.19
CA ILE A 33 -15.70 -7.51 -1.08
C ILE A 33 -16.28 -6.31 -0.34
N SER A 34 -16.66 -6.44 0.93
CA SER A 34 -17.09 -5.29 1.74
C SER A 34 -16.02 -4.20 1.83
N TRP A 35 -14.75 -4.56 2.04
CA TRP A 35 -13.65 -3.59 2.06
C TRP A 35 -13.33 -2.99 0.69
N VAL A 36 -13.44 -3.78 -0.39
CA VAL A 36 -13.30 -3.30 -1.76
C VAL A 36 -14.38 -2.26 -2.06
N MET A 37 -15.65 -2.54 -1.72
CA MET A 37 -16.75 -1.61 -1.94
C MET A 37 -16.65 -0.39 -1.02
N TRP A 38 -16.18 -0.57 0.22
CA TRP A 38 -15.84 0.54 1.10
C TRP A 38 -14.82 1.46 0.43
N GLN A 39 -13.74 0.92 -0.14
CA GLN A 39 -12.71 1.70 -0.84
C GLN A 39 -13.30 2.46 -2.03
N MET A 40 -14.14 1.82 -2.84
CA MET A 40 -14.78 2.45 -3.99
C MET A 40 -15.65 3.64 -3.58
N GLY A 41 -16.34 3.55 -2.43
CA GLY A 41 -17.15 4.64 -1.90
C GLY A 41 -16.35 5.70 -1.13
N SER A 42 -15.27 5.32 -0.45
CA SER A 42 -14.50 6.21 0.43
C SER A 42 -13.41 6.98 -0.31
N GLY A 43 -12.76 6.35 -1.29
CA GLY A 43 -11.66 6.92 -2.07
C GLY A 43 -11.98 8.28 -2.72
N PRO A 44 -13.18 8.48 -3.31
CA PRO A 44 -13.57 9.78 -3.86
C PRO A 44 -13.57 10.93 -2.84
N TYR A 45 -13.91 10.68 -1.58
CA TYR A 45 -13.86 11.70 -0.52
C TYR A 45 -12.42 12.08 -0.16
N LEU A 46 -11.50 11.11 -0.19
CA LEU A 46 -10.09 11.37 0.06
C LEU A 46 -9.45 12.14 -1.11
N GLY A 47 -9.66 11.70 -2.35
CA GLY A 47 -9.03 12.30 -3.53
C GLY A 47 -9.76 13.55 -4.05
N GLY A 48 -11.02 13.38 -4.42
CA GLY A 48 -11.85 14.44 -5.00
C GLY A 48 -12.39 15.44 -3.97
N GLY A 49 -12.41 15.05 -2.69
CA GLY A 49 -12.68 15.94 -1.57
C GLY A 49 -11.40 16.51 -0.99
N PHE A 50 -10.82 15.82 0.00
CA PHE A 50 -9.71 16.34 0.79
C PHE A 50 -8.53 16.73 -0.10
N GLY A 51 -8.03 15.81 -0.92
CA GLY A 51 -6.88 16.06 -1.81
C GLY A 51 -7.11 17.27 -2.73
N HIS A 52 -8.30 17.38 -3.34
CA HIS A 52 -8.63 18.53 -4.19
C HIS A 52 -8.62 19.85 -3.40
N PHE A 53 -9.43 19.98 -2.36
CA PHE A 53 -9.58 21.25 -1.64
C PHE A 53 -8.34 21.63 -0.81
N TYR A 54 -7.64 20.63 -0.26
CA TYR A 54 -6.42 20.85 0.51
C TYR A 54 -5.22 21.19 -0.39
N ASN A 55 -4.99 20.44 -1.48
CA ASN A 55 -3.75 20.53 -2.25
C ASN A 55 -3.88 21.26 -3.59
N TYR A 56 -4.98 21.10 -4.31
CA TYR A 56 -5.06 21.54 -5.72
C TYR A 56 -5.92 22.78 -5.96
N ALA A 57 -6.99 22.99 -5.19
CA ALA A 57 -7.91 24.10 -5.40
C ALA A 57 -7.16 25.44 -5.32
N PRO A 58 -7.38 26.37 -6.27
CA PRO A 58 -6.64 27.64 -6.33
C PRO A 58 -7.01 28.59 -5.19
N VAL A 59 -8.15 28.36 -4.53
CA VAL A 59 -8.63 29.11 -3.37
C VAL A 59 -8.88 28.14 -2.22
N LYS A 60 -8.42 28.50 -1.01
CA LYS A 60 -8.66 27.71 0.20
C LYS A 60 -10.05 28.04 0.75
N ILE A 61 -10.98 27.10 0.55
CA ILE A 61 -12.35 27.19 1.05
C ILE A 61 -12.40 26.44 2.38
N GLU A 62 -12.31 27.18 3.48
CA GLU A 62 -12.21 26.61 4.83
C GLU A 62 -13.29 25.56 5.11
N TYR A 63 -14.55 25.85 4.79
CA TYR A 63 -15.66 24.91 4.96
C TYR A 63 -15.42 23.58 4.24
N ALA A 64 -14.96 23.62 2.98
CA ALA A 64 -14.74 22.41 2.19
C ALA A 64 -13.53 21.63 2.72
N VAL A 65 -12.44 22.33 3.05
CA VAL A 65 -11.25 21.71 3.67
C VAL A 65 -11.65 21.02 4.97
N ASN A 66 -12.35 21.70 5.88
CA ASN A 66 -12.78 21.13 7.15
C ASN A 66 -13.67 19.91 6.95
N ARG A 67 -14.70 20.01 6.10
CA ARG A 67 -15.61 18.90 5.80
C ARG A 67 -14.88 17.64 5.37
N PHE A 68 -13.99 17.75 4.38
CA PHE A 68 -13.30 16.57 3.85
C PHE A 68 -12.13 16.11 4.70
N THR A 69 -11.53 17.02 5.50
CA THR A 69 -10.55 16.66 6.52
C THR A 69 -11.18 15.77 7.58
N PHE A 70 -12.35 16.16 8.12
CA PHE A 70 -13.05 15.34 9.12
C PHE A 70 -13.45 13.96 8.57
N GLU A 71 -13.97 13.89 7.34
CA GLU A 71 -14.28 12.60 6.72
C GLU A 71 -13.02 11.77 6.47
N THR A 72 -11.92 12.37 6.04
CA THR A 72 -10.65 11.66 5.85
C THR A 72 -10.13 11.08 7.17
N LYS A 73 -10.13 11.87 8.25
CA LYS A 73 -9.77 11.40 9.59
C LYS A 73 -10.67 10.26 10.05
N ARG A 74 -11.98 10.36 9.84
CA ARG A 74 -12.94 9.27 10.15
C ARG A 74 -12.63 7.98 9.36
N GLN A 75 -12.23 8.10 8.09
CA GLN A 75 -11.82 6.92 7.30
C GLN A 75 -10.52 6.29 7.83
N PHE A 76 -9.56 7.11 8.26
CA PHE A 76 -8.37 6.62 8.97
C PHE A 76 -8.74 5.95 10.30
N ASP A 77 -9.70 6.49 11.07
CA ASP A 77 -10.20 5.86 12.29
C ASP A 77 -10.79 4.47 12.01
N VAL A 78 -11.58 4.32 10.94
CA VAL A 78 -12.14 3.02 10.54
C VAL A 78 -11.02 2.01 10.22
N LEU A 79 -10.02 2.41 9.44
CA LEU A 79 -8.90 1.54 9.11
C LEU A 79 -8.04 1.20 10.34
N ASN A 80 -7.75 2.18 11.18
CA ASN A 80 -6.95 2.01 12.38
C ASN A 80 -7.64 1.06 13.37
N ASN A 81 -8.95 1.21 13.56
CA ASN A 81 -9.76 0.31 14.36
C ASN A 81 -9.83 -1.10 13.78
N GLN A 82 -9.91 -1.25 12.46
CA GLN A 82 -9.88 -2.57 11.82
C GLN A 82 -8.55 -3.30 12.08
N LEU A 83 -7.44 -2.56 12.18
CA LEU A 83 -6.08 -3.09 12.32
C LEU A 83 -5.60 -3.19 13.78
N LYS A 84 -6.42 -2.75 14.76
CA LYS A 84 -5.97 -2.54 16.15
C LYS A 84 -5.47 -3.80 16.86
N ASP A 85 -6.04 -4.96 16.58
CA ASP A 85 -5.74 -6.23 17.25
C ASP A 85 -4.48 -6.94 16.69
N GLY A 86 -3.54 -6.18 16.12
CA GLY A 86 -2.32 -6.75 15.53
C GLY A 86 -2.56 -7.47 14.20
N ARG A 87 -3.74 -7.31 13.59
CA ARG A 87 -4.06 -7.90 12.29
C ARG A 87 -3.06 -7.41 11.25
N PRO A 88 -2.41 -8.31 10.50
CA PRO A 88 -1.40 -7.93 9.53
C PRO A 88 -2.01 -7.20 8.31
N TYR A 89 -3.27 -7.51 8.00
CA TYR A 89 -4.02 -7.02 6.85
C TYR A 89 -5.49 -6.78 7.20
N LEU A 90 -6.23 -6.11 6.31
CA LEU A 90 -7.60 -5.67 6.58
C LEU A 90 -8.58 -6.83 6.79
N CYS A 91 -8.34 -7.98 6.15
CA CYS A 91 -9.18 -9.17 6.25
C CYS A 91 -8.55 -10.29 7.08
N GLY A 92 -7.71 -9.93 8.05
CA GLY A 92 -7.05 -10.89 8.94
C GLY A 92 -5.62 -11.17 8.49
N ASP A 93 -5.23 -12.44 8.42
CA ASP A 93 -3.83 -12.87 8.25
C ASP A 93 -3.31 -12.82 6.82
N GLU A 94 -4.23 -12.82 5.85
CA GLU A 94 -3.89 -12.90 4.43
C GLU A 94 -3.91 -11.53 3.75
N TYR A 95 -2.93 -11.29 2.88
CA TYR A 95 -2.91 -10.11 2.01
C TYR A 95 -3.89 -10.28 0.87
N THR A 96 -4.86 -9.37 0.75
CA THR A 96 -5.98 -9.54 -0.20
C THR A 96 -6.12 -8.35 -1.16
N LEU A 97 -7.12 -8.45 -2.06
CA LEU A 97 -7.50 -7.35 -2.95
C LEU A 97 -7.89 -6.07 -2.19
N ALA A 98 -8.47 -6.18 -0.99
CA ALA A 98 -8.78 -5.01 -0.17
C ALA A 98 -7.51 -4.20 0.14
N ASP A 99 -6.45 -4.87 0.59
CA ASP A 99 -5.18 -4.20 0.88
C ASP A 99 -4.58 -3.58 -0.38
N ILE A 100 -4.63 -4.30 -1.51
CA ILE A 100 -4.13 -3.81 -2.81
C ILE A 100 -4.88 -2.54 -3.25
N MET A 101 -6.19 -2.47 -3.05
CA MET A 101 -7.01 -1.32 -3.46
C MET A 101 -6.91 -0.13 -2.51
N ILE A 102 -6.81 -0.39 -1.21
CA ILE A 102 -6.83 0.66 -0.17
C ILE A 102 -5.44 1.27 0.01
N TRP A 103 -4.37 0.47 -0.06
CA TRP A 103 -3.02 0.92 0.23
C TRP A 103 -2.48 2.05 -0.66
N PRO A 104 -2.72 2.06 -1.99
CA PRO A 104 -2.29 3.17 -2.86
C PRO A 104 -2.86 4.53 -2.46
N TRP A 105 -3.97 4.56 -1.73
CA TRP A 105 -4.61 5.78 -1.21
C TRP A 105 -4.13 6.07 0.22
N TYR A 106 -4.59 5.27 1.17
CA TYR A 106 -4.40 5.54 2.60
C TYR A 106 -2.99 5.20 3.06
N GLY A 107 -2.39 4.13 2.53
CA GLY A 107 -1.03 3.74 2.87
C GLY A 107 0.01 4.74 2.36
N ILE A 108 -0.13 5.19 1.11
CA ILE A 108 0.77 6.21 0.53
C ILE A 108 0.62 7.56 1.25
N LEU A 109 -0.61 7.97 1.59
CA LEU A 109 -0.84 9.20 2.37
C LEU A 109 -0.27 9.08 3.79
N ALA A 110 -0.46 7.95 4.48
CA ALA A 110 0.14 7.70 5.79
C ALA A 110 1.67 7.76 5.76
N LEU A 111 2.27 7.30 4.67
CA LEU A 111 3.72 7.39 4.45
C LEU A 111 4.20 8.80 4.03
N GLY A 112 3.33 9.80 3.99
CA GLY A 112 3.68 11.18 3.64
C GLY A 112 4.03 11.38 2.17
N LYS A 113 3.52 10.54 1.28
CA LYS A 113 3.85 10.53 -0.16
C LYS A 113 2.71 11.03 -1.04
N MET A 114 1.73 11.71 -0.45
CA MET A 114 0.55 12.24 -1.13
C MET A 114 0.14 13.58 -0.55
N TYR A 115 -0.23 14.52 -1.43
CA TYR A 115 -0.79 15.83 -1.07
C TYR A 115 0.09 16.69 -0.16
N GLY A 116 1.39 16.78 -0.43
CA GLY A 116 2.31 17.64 0.34
C GLY A 116 2.40 17.25 1.81
N ASP A 117 2.12 18.19 2.71
CA ASP A 117 2.22 18.00 4.17
C ASP A 117 0.92 17.43 4.80
N ALA A 118 0.07 16.78 4.00
CA ALA A 118 -1.21 16.25 4.47
C ALA A 118 -1.07 15.24 5.62
N LYS A 119 0.04 14.49 5.69
CA LYS A 119 0.31 13.55 6.79
C LYS A 119 0.34 14.25 8.15
N THR A 120 1.08 15.37 8.23
CA THR A 120 1.20 16.19 9.43
C THR A 120 -0.13 16.88 9.73
N PHE A 121 -0.76 17.48 8.71
CA PHE A 121 -2.04 18.17 8.86
C PHE A 121 -3.16 17.26 9.39
N LEU A 122 -3.19 16.00 8.96
CA LEU A 122 -4.16 15.00 9.41
C LEU A 122 -3.76 14.30 10.72
N ASP A 123 -2.58 14.62 11.26
CA ASP A 123 -1.98 14.01 12.45
C ASP A 123 -1.85 12.47 12.34
N ILE A 124 -1.39 11.97 11.19
CA ILE A 124 -1.48 10.53 10.90
C ILE A 124 -0.50 9.69 11.72
N GLU A 125 0.73 10.19 11.91
CA GLU A 125 1.79 9.43 12.59
C GLU A 125 1.37 9.01 13.99
N GLU A 126 0.86 9.96 14.77
CA GLU A 126 0.50 9.77 16.18
C GLU A 126 -0.90 9.17 16.35
N SER A 127 -1.89 9.63 15.57
CA SER A 127 -3.28 9.18 15.74
C SER A 127 -3.55 7.77 15.18
N TYR A 128 -2.79 7.31 14.17
CA TYR A 128 -3.13 6.07 13.43
C TYR A 128 -1.98 5.04 13.38
N PRO A 129 -1.46 4.57 14.53
CA PRO A 129 -0.29 3.71 14.59
C PRO A 129 -0.49 2.34 13.92
N HIS A 130 -1.71 1.80 13.89
CA HIS A 130 -1.98 0.52 13.24
C HIS A 130 -1.98 0.65 11.72
N VAL A 131 -2.52 1.77 11.20
CA VAL A 131 -2.43 2.10 9.78
C VAL A 131 -0.97 2.31 9.37
N MET A 132 -0.16 2.99 10.18
CA MET A 132 1.27 3.16 9.92
C MET A 132 2.00 1.81 9.80
N LYS A 133 1.79 0.90 10.75
CA LYS A 133 2.37 -0.45 10.70
C LYS A 133 1.96 -1.23 9.45
N TRP A 134 0.67 -1.21 9.11
CA TRP A 134 0.14 -1.83 7.90
C TRP A 134 0.72 -1.20 6.62
N ALA A 135 0.82 0.13 6.58
CA ALA A 135 1.34 0.87 5.45
C ALA A 135 2.81 0.52 5.18
N HIS A 136 3.66 0.51 6.21
CA HIS A 136 5.06 0.11 6.10
C HIS A 136 5.22 -1.35 5.69
N ARG A 137 4.42 -2.25 6.27
CA ARG A 137 4.44 -3.68 5.93
C ARG A 137 4.18 -3.92 4.45
N ILE A 138 3.17 -3.28 3.88
CA ILE A 138 2.85 -3.42 2.46
C ILE A 138 3.89 -2.71 1.60
N ALA A 139 4.42 -1.55 2.04
CA ALA A 139 5.47 -0.83 1.31
C ALA A 139 6.73 -1.67 1.08
N ALA A 140 7.05 -2.57 2.01
CA ALA A 140 8.21 -3.45 1.96
C ALA A 140 8.04 -4.65 1.02
N ARG A 141 6.83 -4.93 0.52
CA ARG A 141 6.58 -6.06 -0.37
C ARG A 141 7.23 -5.82 -1.72
N GLU A 142 8.07 -6.74 -2.17
CA GLU A 142 8.80 -6.64 -3.44
C GLU A 142 7.88 -6.41 -4.67
N PRO A 143 6.70 -7.06 -4.80
CA PRO A 143 5.73 -6.73 -5.84
C PRO A 143 5.19 -5.30 -5.77
N VAL A 144 5.02 -4.73 -4.57
CA VAL A 144 4.57 -3.35 -4.36
C VAL A 144 5.69 -2.37 -4.72
N VAL A 145 6.93 -2.67 -4.34
CA VAL A 145 8.11 -1.87 -4.72
C VAL A 145 8.23 -1.75 -6.23
N ARG A 146 8.11 -2.86 -6.97
CA ARG A 146 8.11 -2.84 -8.45
C ARG A 146 6.87 -2.18 -9.03
N GLY A 147 5.68 -2.55 -8.56
CA GLY A 147 4.40 -2.09 -9.10
C GLY A 147 4.24 -0.57 -9.08
N LYS A 148 4.70 0.09 -8.01
CA LYS A 148 4.68 1.56 -7.88
C LYS A 148 5.49 2.30 -8.95
N LYS A 149 6.42 1.64 -9.63
CA LYS A 149 7.24 2.29 -10.68
C LYS A 149 6.49 2.40 -12.00
N VAL A 150 5.60 1.45 -12.27
CA VAL A 150 4.92 1.33 -13.57
C VAL A 150 4.01 2.52 -13.81
N ASN A 151 4.11 3.11 -15.01
CA ASN A 151 3.43 4.32 -15.45
C ASN A 151 3.67 5.57 -14.59
N LYS A 152 4.64 5.54 -13.67
CA LYS A 152 4.94 6.67 -12.81
C LYS A 152 5.81 7.68 -13.56
N THR A 153 5.40 8.94 -13.53
CA THR A 153 6.03 10.02 -14.29
C THR A 153 6.69 11.11 -13.43
N TRP A 154 6.70 10.93 -12.11
CA TRP A 154 7.17 11.90 -11.11
C TRP A 154 8.00 11.24 -10.00
N GLY A 155 8.73 12.07 -9.23
CA GLY A 155 9.61 11.65 -8.14
C GLY A 155 11.01 11.29 -8.63
N PRO A 156 11.80 10.53 -7.84
CA PRO A 156 13.14 10.09 -8.26
C PRO A 156 13.10 9.20 -9.52
N LYS A 157 14.09 9.35 -10.41
CA LYS A 157 14.13 8.70 -11.73
C LYS A 157 14.18 7.16 -11.63
N GLU A 158 14.90 6.61 -10.66
CA GLU A 158 14.99 5.18 -10.37
C GLU A 158 13.66 4.55 -9.91
N GLY A 159 12.71 5.41 -9.50
CA GLY A 159 11.35 5.06 -9.13
C GLY A 159 10.35 5.14 -10.28
N GLN A 160 10.77 5.48 -11.50
CA GLN A 160 9.89 5.71 -12.65
C GLN A 160 10.14 4.66 -13.74
N LEU A 161 9.06 4.01 -14.19
CA LEU A 161 9.04 3.12 -15.35
C LEU A 161 7.83 3.52 -16.21
N ARG A 162 8.06 4.29 -17.28
CA ARG A 162 6.98 4.92 -18.08
C ARG A 162 6.01 3.91 -18.67
N GLU A 163 6.54 2.79 -19.15
CA GLU A 163 5.78 1.68 -19.70
C GLU A 163 6.44 0.36 -19.30
N ARG A 164 5.64 -0.70 -19.19
CA ARG A 164 6.13 -2.05 -18.91
C ARG A 164 5.57 -3.01 -19.94
N HIS A 165 6.47 -3.63 -20.69
CA HIS A 165 6.17 -4.63 -21.73
C HIS A 165 6.87 -5.97 -21.46
N ALA A 166 7.95 -5.98 -20.65
CA ALA A 166 8.68 -7.18 -20.25
C ALA A 166 9.05 -7.17 -18.75
N ARG A 167 9.58 -8.30 -18.24
CA ARG A 167 10.11 -8.37 -16.88
C ARG A 167 11.42 -7.58 -16.75
N SER A 168 12.28 -7.67 -17.76
CA SER A 168 13.60 -7.01 -17.81
C SER A 168 13.53 -5.49 -17.82
N ASP A 169 12.36 -4.89 -18.05
CA ASP A 169 12.22 -3.43 -18.12
C ASP A 169 12.58 -2.72 -16.82
N PHE A 170 12.45 -3.39 -15.66
CA PHE A 170 12.90 -2.84 -14.38
C PHE A 170 14.44 -2.69 -14.32
N ASP A 171 15.16 -3.53 -15.07
CA ASP A 171 16.62 -3.59 -15.09
C ASP A 171 17.22 -2.70 -16.19
N THR A 172 16.44 -2.34 -17.21
CA THR A 172 16.97 -1.64 -18.41
C THR A 172 16.21 -0.38 -18.82
N ARG A 173 14.96 -0.17 -18.37
CA ARG A 173 14.07 0.88 -18.89
C ARG A 173 13.51 1.84 -17.83
N THR A 174 14.05 1.85 -16.62
CA THR A 174 13.72 2.90 -15.64
C THR A 174 14.33 4.24 -16.08
N GLU A 175 13.74 5.35 -15.65
CA GLU A 175 14.08 6.68 -16.15
C GLU A 175 15.56 7.05 -15.90
N ASP A 176 16.15 6.58 -14.79
CA ASP A 176 17.57 6.75 -14.46
C ASP A 176 18.51 6.07 -15.46
N LYS A 177 18.04 4.99 -16.11
CA LYS A 177 18.80 4.24 -17.10
C LYS A 177 18.64 4.81 -18.50
N LEU A 178 17.47 5.34 -18.82
CA LEU A 178 17.16 5.93 -20.12
C LEU A 178 17.68 7.37 -20.23
N ASN A 179 17.58 8.13 -19.15
CA ASN A 179 17.91 9.54 -19.08
C ASN A 179 18.75 9.82 -17.81
N PRO A 180 20.02 9.36 -17.76
CA PRO A 180 20.89 9.59 -16.61
C PRO A 180 21.13 11.09 -16.39
N ASP A 181 21.34 11.49 -15.14
CA ASP A 181 21.77 12.86 -14.83
C ASP A 181 23.21 13.08 -15.35
N PRO A 182 23.57 14.31 -15.78
CA PRO A 182 24.89 14.63 -16.33
C PRO A 182 26.06 14.36 -15.37
#